data_AF-A0A1Q7JNS8-F1
#
_entry.id   AF-A0A1Q7JNS8-F1
#
_cell.length_a   1.000
_cell.length_b   1.000
_cell.length_c   1.000
_cell.angle_alpha   90.00
_cell.angle_beta   90.00
_cell.angle_gamma   90.00
#
_symmetry.space_group_name_H-M   'P 1'
#
loop_
_entity.id
_entity.type
_entity.pdbx_description
1 polymer ?
#
loop_
_entity_poly.entity_id
_entity_poly.type
_entity_poly.pdbx_seq_one_letter_code
_entity_poly.pdbx_strand_id
1 'polypeptide(L)'
;MQLLILAASAIGIVACGTDRRTARGPLGLAVQAPVTEDCPQDSIPLSGSITHVVGFHDCQRFVHGTTYDSVYAIFASAQLATVASRVQSAGGAGIPAAEIYSRGGTYQPLGIEPGYNCLYFFEPAGQLRAKTVPLGPSTAVCPDPLADPGAARGKELEVRQVTVAGLADADYPPVTRWQSDPVNLGQYIGIKCGAAWCEVGSTGFKSEPALLTGTGRTYSVPGWYDEQVLAVPAADGSLRPSGVRAAIYPVADLGQHNDAADFSGRWVQAATVVLEARLPEYESKLNFDPGANRILLCVGSSGECEVPELPPRCTASADSHWWAKIVSASGRVAYRCVTHRDHSALGVDIPGGARWRWLTNDETGWIRCTDGCCTVH
;
A
#
# COMPACT_ATOMS: atom_id res chain seq x y z
N MET A 1 41.26 52.73 27.34
CA MET A 1 41.26 51.25 27.44
C MET A 1 39.81 50.82 27.58
N GLN A 2 39.07 50.58 26.50
CA GLN A 2 38.85 49.25 25.86
C GLN A 2 38.48 48.18 26.91
N LEU A 3 37.39 47.41 26.85
CA LEU A 3 36.33 47.16 25.86
C LEU A 3 35.25 46.25 26.54
N LEU A 4 34.03 46.16 25.95
CA LEU A 4 32.99 45.09 26.08
C LEU A 4 32.19 44.99 27.41
N ILE A 5 30.89 45.30 27.50
CA ILE A 5 29.68 44.70 26.89
C ILE A 5 29.57 43.17 27.06
N LEU A 6 28.72 42.75 28.00
CA LEU A 6 27.94 41.51 27.94
C LEU A 6 26.59 41.76 28.62
N ALA A 7 25.54 41.80 27.81
CA ALA A 7 24.15 41.86 28.23
C ALA A 7 23.69 40.47 28.67
N ALA A 8 23.12 40.37 29.88
CA ALA A 8 22.38 39.20 30.33
C ALA A 8 20.89 39.44 30.11
N SER A 9 20.31 38.72 29.15
CA SER A 9 18.88 38.71 28.88
C SER A 9 18.15 37.90 29.95
N ALA A 10 17.28 38.57 30.71
CA ALA A 10 16.21 37.97 31.49
C ALA A 10 14.89 38.58 31.02
N ILE A 11 14.13 37.85 30.20
CA ILE A 11 12.72 38.13 29.87
C ILE A 11 12.12 36.73 29.65
N GLY A 12 11.23 36.22 30.48
CA GLY A 12 9.95 36.83 30.82
C GLY A 12 8.91 36.21 29.89
N ILE A 13 8.29 35.12 30.33
CA ILE A 13 7.16 34.47 29.65
C ILE A 13 6.05 35.52 29.56
N VAL A 14 5.81 36.03 28.36
CA VAL A 14 4.63 36.82 28.03
C VAL A 14 3.84 36.03 27.00
N ALA A 15 2.69 35.53 27.44
CA ALA A 15 1.65 35.04 26.57
C ALA A 15 1.13 36.23 25.74
N CYS A 16 1.27 36.15 24.42
CA CYS A 16 0.51 36.98 23.49
C CYS A 16 -0.36 36.06 22.64
N GLY A 17 -1.66 36.05 22.96
CA GLY A 17 -2.67 35.72 21.97
C GLY A 17 -2.74 36.85 20.95
N THR A 18 -2.78 36.50 19.67
CA THR A 18 -3.19 37.40 18.60
C THR A 18 -3.87 36.63 17.48
N ASP A 19 -5.16 36.94 17.33
CA ASP A 19 -5.89 37.13 16.08
C ASP A 19 -5.90 35.99 15.04
N ARG A 20 -6.96 35.18 15.11
CA ARG A 20 -7.53 34.49 13.94
C ARG A 20 -8.14 35.53 13.00
N ARG A 21 -7.32 36.14 12.14
CA ARG A 21 -7.80 36.74 10.89
C ARG A 21 -7.45 35.80 9.74
N THR A 22 -8.46 35.06 9.29
CA THR A 22 -8.46 34.40 7.99
C THR A 22 -8.26 35.45 6.90
N ALA A 23 -7.07 35.49 6.30
CA ALA A 23 -6.85 36.20 5.04
C ALA A 23 -7.58 35.43 3.93
N ARG A 24 -8.79 35.88 3.58
CA ARG A 24 -9.49 35.47 2.36
C ARG A 24 -8.94 36.29 1.19
N GLY A 25 -8.05 35.68 0.40
CA GLY A 25 -7.78 36.12 -0.96
C GLY A 25 -8.91 35.67 -1.90
N PRO A 26 -9.21 36.41 -2.98
CA PRO A 26 -10.18 35.99 -3.98
C PRO A 26 -9.56 34.88 -4.84
N LEU A 27 -10.32 33.80 -5.07
CA LEU A 27 -9.91 32.49 -5.63
C LEU A 27 -9.13 31.59 -4.65
N GLY A 28 -9.77 31.29 -3.52
CA GLY A 28 -9.27 30.35 -2.51
C GLY A 28 -9.41 28.88 -2.93
N LEU A 29 -8.37 28.33 -3.54
CA LEU A 29 -8.03 26.91 -3.38
C LEU A 29 -6.91 26.86 -2.34
N ALA A 30 -7.26 26.42 -1.13
CA ALA A 30 -6.31 26.24 -0.05
C ALA A 30 -5.23 25.26 -0.48
N VAL A 31 -3.97 25.59 -0.19
CA VAL A 31 -2.86 24.63 -0.26
C VAL A 31 -3.18 23.55 0.77
N GLN A 32 -3.52 22.33 0.32
CA GLN A 32 -3.70 21.19 1.22
C GLN A 32 -2.38 20.92 1.93
N ALA A 33 -2.40 20.92 3.26
CA ALA A 33 -1.27 20.45 4.06
C ALA A 33 -0.96 18.99 3.68
N PRO A 34 0.31 18.55 3.78
CA PRO A 34 0.66 17.16 3.50
C PRO A 34 -0.17 16.24 4.41
N VAL A 35 -0.93 15.36 3.79
CA VAL A 35 -1.71 14.34 4.48
C VAL A 35 -0.75 13.32 5.08
N THR A 36 -0.87 13.06 6.38
CA THR A 36 -0.08 12.03 7.07
C THR A 36 -0.51 10.63 6.63
N GLU A 37 0.45 9.71 6.49
CA GLU A 37 0.14 8.29 6.35
C GLU A 37 -0.41 7.76 7.68
N ASP A 38 -1.52 7.01 7.62
CA ASP A 38 -2.12 6.38 8.80
C ASP A 38 -1.36 5.12 9.25
N CYS A 39 -0.50 4.61 8.38
CA CYS A 39 0.27 3.39 8.58
C CYS A 39 1.60 3.73 9.25
N PRO A 40 2.02 2.98 10.28
CA PRO A 40 3.38 3.16 10.81
C PRO A 40 4.38 2.88 9.68
N GLN A 41 5.33 3.80 9.51
CA GLN A 41 6.50 3.59 8.67
C GLN A 41 7.77 3.58 9.53
N ASP A 42 7.65 3.19 10.80
CA ASP A 42 8.80 2.98 11.68
C ASP A 42 9.48 1.64 11.36
N SER A 43 10.63 1.36 11.98
CA SER A 43 11.35 0.11 11.77
C SER A 43 10.47 -1.11 12.12
N ILE A 44 10.16 -1.93 11.12
CA ILE A 44 9.51 -3.23 11.27
C ILE A 44 10.60 -4.30 11.18
N PRO A 45 11.01 -4.91 12.31
CA PRO A 45 12.21 -5.75 12.34
C PRO A 45 12.21 -6.88 11.32
N LEU A 46 11.07 -7.54 11.11
CA LEU A 46 10.95 -8.65 10.16
C LEU A 46 11.12 -8.22 8.69
N SER A 47 10.76 -6.99 8.37
CA SER A 47 10.85 -6.42 7.02
C SER A 47 12.20 -5.78 6.73
N GLY A 48 13.00 -5.43 7.74
CA GLY A 48 14.37 -4.97 7.55
C GLY A 48 14.48 -3.81 6.54
N SER A 49 15.27 -3.99 5.47
CA SER A 49 15.50 -2.94 4.46
C SER A 49 14.27 -2.62 3.61
N ILE A 50 13.28 -3.52 3.50
CA ILE A 50 12.09 -3.28 2.67
C ILE A 50 10.97 -2.53 3.39
N THR A 51 11.08 -2.27 4.71
CA THR A 51 10.04 -1.64 5.55
C THR A 51 9.40 -0.38 4.96
N HIS A 52 10.20 0.48 4.33
CA HIS A 52 9.74 1.77 3.79
C HIS A 52 9.35 1.70 2.31
N VAL A 53 9.36 0.50 1.72
CA VAL A 53 8.99 0.27 0.33
C VAL A 53 7.56 -0.26 0.30
N VAL A 54 6.62 0.66 0.16
CA VAL A 54 5.17 0.38 0.26
C VAL A 54 4.69 -0.72 -0.70
N GLY A 55 5.38 -0.97 -1.82
CA GLY A 55 5.03 -2.04 -2.76
C GLY A 55 5.05 -3.45 -2.17
N PHE A 56 5.85 -3.70 -1.13
CA PHE A 56 5.92 -5.01 -0.46
C PHE A 56 4.83 -5.24 0.57
N HIS A 57 4.27 -4.17 1.10
CA HIS A 57 3.43 -4.19 2.29
C HIS A 57 1.99 -3.89 1.92
N ASP A 58 1.09 -3.94 2.90
CA ASP A 58 -0.26 -3.41 2.76
C ASP A 58 -0.71 -2.70 4.03
N CYS A 59 -1.58 -1.73 3.89
CA CYS A 59 -2.19 -1.04 5.00
C CYS A 59 -3.47 -0.35 4.55
N GLN A 60 -4.55 -0.64 5.28
CA GLN A 60 -5.87 -0.06 5.02
C GLN A 60 -6.69 -0.07 6.30
N ARG A 61 -7.84 0.62 6.27
CA ARG A 61 -8.88 0.39 7.27
C ARG A 61 -9.77 -0.75 6.83
N PHE A 62 -10.05 -1.67 7.74
CA PHE A 62 -10.99 -2.74 7.42
C PHE A 62 -12.41 -2.20 7.34
N VAL A 63 -13.16 -2.77 6.39
CA VAL A 63 -14.57 -2.46 6.20
C VAL A 63 -15.38 -3.31 7.17
N HIS A 64 -16.20 -2.66 7.98
CA HIS A 64 -17.18 -3.30 8.85
C HIS A 64 -18.56 -2.68 8.58
N GLY A 65 -19.39 -3.40 7.83
CA GLY A 65 -20.68 -2.90 7.34
C GLY A 65 -20.49 -1.69 6.41
N THR A 66 -21.04 -0.54 6.81
CA THR A 66 -20.96 0.72 6.05
C THR A 66 -19.92 1.69 6.59
N THR A 67 -19.05 1.23 7.50
CA THR A 67 -18.05 2.05 8.18
C THR A 67 -16.67 1.43 8.09
N TYR A 68 -15.64 2.25 8.26
CA TYR A 68 -14.29 1.77 8.49
C TYR A 68 -14.06 1.52 9.98
N ASP A 69 -13.38 0.42 10.29
CA ASP A 69 -12.83 0.12 11.62
C ASP A 69 -11.45 0.79 11.78
N SER A 70 -10.49 0.09 12.38
CA SER A 70 -9.15 0.54 12.68
C SER A 70 -8.23 0.35 11.47
N VAL A 71 -7.06 0.97 11.55
CA VAL A 71 -5.99 0.77 10.56
C VAL A 71 -5.26 -0.52 10.89
N TYR A 72 -5.15 -1.39 9.89
CA TYR A 72 -4.38 -2.63 9.94
C TYR A 72 -3.32 -2.60 8.86
N ALA A 73 -2.05 -2.72 9.25
CA ALA A 73 -0.92 -2.83 8.35
C ALA A 73 -0.36 -4.25 8.40
N ILE A 74 0.09 -4.75 7.26
CA ILE A 74 0.81 -6.02 7.11
C ILE A 74 2.10 -5.78 6.33
N PHE A 75 3.18 -6.30 6.86
CA PHE A 75 4.52 -6.11 6.36
C PHE A 75 5.13 -7.46 6.00
N ALA A 76 5.32 -7.72 4.71
CA ALA A 76 6.09 -8.84 4.21
C ALA A 76 7.47 -8.96 4.89
N SER A 77 7.87 -10.18 5.24
CA SER A 77 9.23 -10.49 5.66
C SER A 77 10.23 -10.20 4.54
N ALA A 78 11.41 -9.67 4.88
CA ALA A 78 12.51 -9.53 3.92
C ALA A 78 12.93 -10.88 3.30
N GLN A 79 12.62 -11.98 3.98
CA GLN A 79 12.93 -13.34 3.53
C GLN A 79 11.73 -14.04 2.88
N LEU A 80 10.64 -13.32 2.59
CA LEU A 80 9.39 -13.91 2.10
C LEU A 80 9.57 -14.69 0.79
N ALA A 81 10.49 -14.26 -0.09
CA ALA A 81 10.84 -14.98 -1.31
C ALA A 81 11.29 -16.42 -1.07
N THR A 82 11.88 -16.70 0.09
CA THR A 82 12.41 -18.03 0.48
C THR A 82 11.54 -18.74 1.52
N VAL A 83 10.38 -18.20 1.89
CA VAL A 83 9.60 -18.72 3.02
C VAL A 83 9.23 -20.20 2.88
N ALA A 84 8.92 -20.67 1.68
CA ALA A 84 8.53 -22.05 1.44
C ALA A 84 9.66 -23.04 1.73
N SER A 85 10.88 -22.78 1.27
CA SER A 85 12.02 -23.66 1.55
C SER A 85 12.43 -23.62 3.02
N ARG A 86 12.26 -22.46 3.67
CA ARG A 86 12.46 -22.32 5.12
C ARG A 86 11.46 -23.15 5.91
N VAL A 87 10.17 -23.13 5.54
CA VAL A 87 9.11 -23.94 6.18
C VAL A 87 9.43 -25.44 6.06
N GLN A 88 9.79 -25.89 4.87
CA GLN A 88 10.17 -27.29 4.63
C GLN A 88 11.37 -27.71 5.49
N SER A 89 12.36 -26.82 5.66
CA SER A 89 13.56 -27.09 6.44
C SER A 89 13.33 -27.00 7.96
N ALA A 90 12.24 -26.38 8.40
CA ALA A 90 11.95 -26.10 9.81
C ALA A 90 11.42 -27.31 10.59
N GLY A 91 11.12 -28.43 9.93
CA GLY A 91 10.70 -29.67 10.60
C GLY A 91 9.43 -29.54 11.46
N GLY A 92 8.53 -28.63 11.08
CA GLY A 92 7.28 -28.36 11.80
C GLY A 92 7.27 -27.10 12.67
N ALA A 93 8.43 -26.47 12.90
CA ALA A 93 8.49 -25.15 13.52
C ALA A 93 7.92 -24.07 12.57
N GLY A 94 7.39 -22.98 13.14
CA GLY A 94 6.80 -21.88 12.39
C GLY A 94 7.83 -20.89 11.87
N ILE A 95 7.73 -20.53 10.60
CA ILE A 95 8.57 -19.51 9.95
C ILE A 95 7.78 -18.20 9.80
N PRO A 96 8.29 -17.07 10.29
CA PRO A 96 7.59 -15.79 10.18
C PRO A 96 7.55 -15.32 8.71
N ALA A 97 6.34 -15.16 8.19
CA ALA A 97 6.08 -14.73 6.82
C ALA A 97 5.76 -13.23 6.73
N ALA A 98 5.09 -12.68 7.74
CA ALA A 98 4.74 -11.27 7.82
C ALA A 98 4.57 -10.78 9.26
N GLU A 99 4.74 -9.48 9.46
CA GLU A 99 4.41 -8.77 10.70
C GLU A 99 3.16 -7.94 10.46
N ILE A 100 2.21 -7.96 11.39
CA ILE A 100 0.94 -7.24 11.30
C ILE A 100 0.87 -6.25 12.45
N TYR A 101 0.55 -5.00 12.14
CA TYR A 101 0.32 -3.96 13.13
C TYR A 101 -1.15 -3.51 13.11
N SER A 102 -1.77 -3.46 14.29
CA SER A 102 -3.09 -2.86 14.47
C SER A 102 -3.03 -1.62 15.36
N ARG A 103 -3.54 -0.49 14.86
CA ARG A 103 -3.65 0.76 15.61
C ARG A 103 -4.86 0.73 16.55
N GLY A 104 -4.77 -0.07 17.62
CA GLY A 104 -5.78 -0.15 18.67
C GLY A 104 -7.00 -1.04 18.36
N GLY A 105 -7.12 -1.55 17.14
CA GLY A 105 -8.21 -2.42 16.71
C GLY A 105 -8.01 -3.89 17.07
N THR A 106 -9.08 -4.66 16.99
CA THR A 106 -9.05 -6.13 17.05
C THR A 106 -9.73 -6.69 15.83
N TYR A 107 -9.13 -7.70 15.22
CA TYR A 107 -9.77 -8.42 14.12
C TYR A 107 -9.80 -9.92 14.38
N GLN A 108 -10.90 -10.35 15.03
CA GLN A 108 -11.10 -11.73 15.47
C GLN A 108 -11.04 -12.78 14.36
N PRO A 109 -11.52 -12.54 13.12
CA PRO A 109 -11.40 -13.54 12.04
C PRO A 109 -9.96 -13.98 11.80
N LEU A 110 -8.98 -13.09 11.91
CA LEU A 110 -7.55 -13.40 11.74
C LEU A 110 -6.78 -13.49 13.07
N GLY A 111 -7.43 -13.31 14.21
CA GLY A 111 -6.79 -13.33 15.53
C GLY A 111 -5.82 -12.17 15.76
N ILE A 112 -6.08 -11.01 15.13
CA ILE A 112 -5.26 -9.81 15.28
C ILE A 112 -5.70 -9.08 16.56
N GLU A 113 -4.73 -8.82 17.45
CA GLU A 113 -4.89 -7.99 18.65
C GLU A 113 -4.21 -6.62 18.46
N PRO A 114 -4.49 -5.62 19.31
CA PRO A 114 -3.83 -4.32 19.27
C PRO A 114 -2.30 -4.42 19.38
N GLY A 115 -1.60 -3.61 18.59
CA GLY A 115 -0.14 -3.63 18.51
C GLY A 115 0.38 -4.62 17.45
N TYR A 116 1.49 -5.28 17.74
CA TYR A 116 2.20 -6.17 16.82
C TYR A 116 1.69 -7.61 16.92
N ASN A 117 1.62 -8.27 15.77
CA ASN A 117 1.23 -9.66 15.59
C ASN A 117 2.14 -10.28 14.52
N CYS A 118 2.38 -11.58 14.58
CA CYS A 118 3.20 -12.30 13.61
C CYS A 118 2.36 -13.33 12.88
N LEU A 119 2.49 -13.36 11.55
CA LEU A 119 1.97 -14.42 10.72
C LEU A 119 3.06 -15.47 10.50
N TYR A 120 2.83 -16.69 10.96
CA TYR A 120 3.72 -17.83 10.73
C TYR A 120 3.15 -18.78 9.70
N PHE A 121 4.02 -19.34 8.87
CA PHE A 121 3.75 -20.57 8.11
C PHE A 121 4.44 -21.77 8.75
N PHE A 122 3.77 -22.91 8.73
CA PHE A 122 4.29 -24.19 9.22
C PHE A 122 3.61 -25.34 8.48
N GLU A 123 4.24 -26.51 8.45
CA GLU A 123 3.79 -27.64 7.64
C GLU A 123 3.68 -28.94 8.46
N PRO A 124 2.67 -29.07 9.33
CA PRO A 124 2.44 -30.31 10.05
C PRO A 124 1.99 -31.39 9.06
N ALA A 125 2.71 -32.52 9.06
CA ALA A 125 2.39 -33.68 8.21
C ALA A 125 2.25 -33.35 6.71
N GLY A 126 3.03 -32.41 6.19
CA GLY A 126 3.05 -32.06 4.76
C GLY A 126 1.88 -31.17 4.30
N GLN A 127 1.12 -30.58 5.22
CA GLN A 127 0.06 -29.63 4.90
C GLN A 127 0.45 -28.22 5.34
N LEU A 128 0.58 -27.28 4.41
CA LEU A 128 0.85 -25.88 4.74
C LEU A 128 -0.30 -25.29 5.57
N ARG A 129 0.05 -24.67 6.69
CA ARG A 129 -0.85 -23.98 7.62
C ARG A 129 -0.29 -22.62 8.00
N ALA A 130 -1.15 -21.77 8.54
CA ALA A 130 -0.77 -20.47 9.05
C ALA A 130 -1.30 -20.22 10.47
N LYS A 131 -0.58 -19.39 11.23
CA LYS A 131 -1.01 -18.94 12.55
C LYS A 131 -0.66 -17.48 12.76
N THR A 132 -1.63 -16.69 13.19
CA THR A 132 -1.39 -15.35 13.72
C THR A 132 -1.11 -15.46 15.20
N VAL A 133 0.04 -14.95 15.64
CA VAL A 133 0.46 -14.91 17.05
C VAL A 133 0.60 -13.45 17.47
N PRO A 134 -0.28 -12.93 18.34
CA PRO A 134 -0.12 -11.59 18.87
C PRO A 134 1.15 -11.46 19.72
N LEU A 135 1.77 -10.29 19.70
CA LEU A 135 2.94 -9.94 20.51
C LEU A 135 2.64 -8.78 21.49
N GLY A 136 1.65 -7.94 21.19
CA GLY A 136 1.23 -6.82 22.03
C GLY A 136 1.86 -5.48 21.61
N PRO A 137 1.92 -4.47 22.48
CA PRO A 137 2.24 -3.09 22.09
C PRO A 137 3.72 -2.83 21.80
N SER A 138 4.63 -3.70 22.24
CA SER A 138 6.07 -3.55 21.98
C SER A 138 6.43 -4.07 20.59
N THR A 139 7.44 -3.46 19.95
CA THR A 139 8.12 -3.89 18.71
C THR A 139 8.87 -5.22 18.89
N ALA A 140 8.21 -6.21 19.50
CA ALA A 140 8.78 -7.52 19.71
C ALA A 140 8.99 -8.17 18.34
N VAL A 141 10.20 -8.68 18.13
CA VAL A 141 10.58 -9.38 16.90
C VAL A 141 9.86 -10.71 16.86
N CYS A 142 9.23 -11.05 15.73
CA CYS A 142 8.69 -12.40 15.51
C CYS A 142 9.78 -13.46 15.75
N PRO A 143 9.64 -14.36 16.75
CA PRO A 143 10.59 -15.46 16.92
C PRO A 143 10.81 -16.24 15.62
N ASP A 144 12.08 -16.44 15.25
CA ASP A 144 12.45 -17.12 14.03
C ASP A 144 13.44 -18.27 14.32
N PRO A 145 12.97 -19.53 14.43
CA PRO A 145 11.58 -19.99 14.22
C PRO A 145 10.70 -19.90 15.48
N LEU A 146 9.38 -20.01 15.29
CA LEU A 146 8.42 -20.33 16.35
C LEU A 146 8.47 -21.83 16.65
N ALA A 147 9.10 -22.21 17.77
CA ALA A 147 9.44 -23.60 18.08
C ALA A 147 8.25 -24.58 18.06
N ASP A 148 7.12 -24.21 18.67
CA ASP A 148 5.91 -25.04 18.71
C ASP A 148 4.68 -24.20 18.32
N PRO A 149 4.29 -24.22 17.02
CA PRO A 149 3.08 -23.54 16.57
C PRO A 149 1.80 -24.06 17.23
N GLY A 150 1.76 -25.30 17.70
CA GLY A 150 0.59 -25.90 18.37
C GLY A 150 0.37 -25.31 19.76
N ALA A 151 1.44 -25.19 20.55
CA ALA A 151 1.40 -24.63 21.91
C ALA A 151 1.36 -23.09 21.94
N ALA A 152 1.81 -22.41 20.88
CA ALA A 152 1.81 -20.96 20.81
C ALA A 152 0.39 -20.37 20.91
N ARG A 153 0.24 -19.24 21.62
CA ARG A 153 -1.02 -18.48 21.65
C ARG A 153 -1.37 -17.95 20.26
N GLY A 154 -2.63 -17.59 20.06
CA GLY A 154 -3.11 -16.97 18.82
C GLY A 154 -4.05 -17.86 18.03
N LYS A 155 -4.22 -17.57 16.74
CA LYS A 155 -5.26 -18.17 15.91
C LYS A 155 -4.67 -18.90 14.71
N GLU A 156 -4.97 -20.19 14.61
CA GLU A 156 -4.69 -20.97 13.39
C GLU A 156 -5.66 -20.53 12.28
N LEU A 157 -5.13 -20.40 11.07
CA LEU A 157 -5.82 -19.91 9.89
C LEU A 157 -5.80 -20.97 8.78
N GLU A 158 -6.85 -20.95 7.98
CA GLU A 158 -6.92 -21.74 6.74
C GLU A 158 -5.97 -21.11 5.71
N VAL A 159 -5.21 -21.95 5.01
CA VAL A 159 -4.36 -21.54 3.89
C VAL A 159 -4.87 -22.19 2.61
N ARG A 160 -5.15 -21.38 1.59
CA ARG A 160 -5.46 -21.84 0.24
C ARG A 160 -4.33 -21.44 -0.69
N GLN A 161 -3.66 -22.43 -1.25
CA GLN A 161 -2.64 -22.22 -2.26
C GLN A 161 -3.31 -22.08 -3.63
N VAL A 162 -3.22 -20.89 -4.21
CA VAL A 162 -3.71 -20.59 -5.54
C VAL A 162 -2.51 -20.65 -6.50
N THR A 163 -2.50 -21.67 -7.34
CA THR A 163 -1.53 -21.83 -8.42
C THR A 163 -2.17 -21.49 -9.76
N VAL A 164 -1.52 -20.64 -10.54
CA VAL A 164 -1.93 -20.31 -11.91
C VAL A 164 -1.13 -21.18 -12.88
N ALA A 165 -1.84 -21.85 -13.79
CA ALA A 165 -1.20 -22.71 -14.80
C ALA A 165 -0.22 -21.89 -15.66
N GLY A 166 0.99 -22.43 -15.83
CA GLY A 166 2.05 -21.79 -16.62
C GLY A 166 2.87 -20.74 -15.88
N LEU A 167 2.56 -20.43 -14.61
CA LEU A 167 3.39 -19.56 -13.78
C LEU A 167 4.37 -20.36 -12.91
N ALA A 168 5.57 -19.82 -12.73
CA ALA A 168 6.62 -20.38 -11.88
C ALA A 168 6.76 -19.58 -10.58
N ASP A 169 7.65 -20.01 -9.68
CA ASP A 169 7.90 -19.33 -8.39
C ASP A 169 8.23 -17.84 -8.53
N ALA A 170 9.04 -17.48 -9.52
CA ALA A 170 9.42 -16.10 -9.81
C ALA A 170 8.25 -15.20 -10.27
N ASP A 171 7.11 -15.79 -10.67
CA ASP A 171 5.92 -15.05 -11.09
C ASP A 171 5.01 -14.65 -9.93
N TYR A 172 5.31 -15.11 -8.71
CA TYR A 172 4.62 -14.70 -7.49
C TYR A 172 5.53 -13.72 -6.74
N PRO A 173 5.15 -12.44 -6.59
CA PRO A 173 6.01 -11.43 -6.00
C PRO A 173 6.00 -11.60 -4.47
N PRO A 174 7.13 -11.40 -3.78
CA PRO A 174 7.24 -11.60 -2.33
C PRO A 174 6.62 -10.44 -1.55
N VAL A 175 5.31 -10.27 -1.67
CA VAL A 175 4.54 -9.17 -1.08
C VAL A 175 3.36 -9.69 -0.26
N THR A 176 2.78 -8.81 0.54
CA THR A 176 1.53 -9.05 1.29
C THR A 176 0.44 -8.10 0.84
N ARG A 177 -0.82 -8.58 0.82
CA ARG A 177 -2.02 -7.81 0.51
C ARG A 177 -3.14 -8.11 1.49
N TRP A 178 -3.97 -7.12 1.77
CA TRP A 178 -5.29 -7.35 2.34
C TRP A 178 -6.27 -7.60 1.20
N GLN A 179 -7.06 -8.66 1.31
CA GLN A 179 -8.07 -9.02 0.29
C GLN A 179 -9.44 -9.15 0.94
N SER A 180 -10.50 -8.90 0.17
CA SER A 180 -11.87 -8.90 0.69
C SER A 180 -12.48 -10.30 0.71
N ASP A 181 -13.19 -10.61 1.78
CA ASP A 181 -14.18 -11.69 1.83
C ASP A 181 -15.58 -11.10 1.67
N PRO A 182 -16.13 -11.03 0.44
CA PRO A 182 -17.40 -10.36 0.19
C PRO A 182 -18.61 -11.13 0.74
N VAL A 183 -18.45 -12.43 1.05
CA VAL A 183 -19.56 -13.27 1.54
C VAL A 183 -19.67 -13.17 3.06
N ASN A 184 -18.54 -13.26 3.76
CA ASN A 184 -18.50 -13.13 5.21
C ASN A 184 -18.27 -11.68 5.67
N LEU A 185 -18.23 -10.73 4.74
CA LEU A 185 -18.04 -9.29 4.96
C LEU A 185 -16.78 -8.98 5.77
N GLY A 186 -15.68 -9.63 5.39
CA GLY A 186 -14.41 -9.57 6.09
C GLY A 186 -13.22 -9.34 5.16
N GLN A 187 -12.04 -9.62 5.71
CA GLN A 187 -10.75 -9.47 5.06
C GLN A 187 -9.91 -10.71 5.38
N TYR A 188 -9.10 -11.12 4.43
CA TYR A 188 -8.09 -12.15 4.58
C TYR A 188 -6.76 -11.67 4.02
N ILE A 189 -5.70 -12.45 4.25
CA ILE A 189 -4.34 -12.10 3.85
C ILE A 189 -4.03 -12.79 2.53
N GLY A 190 -3.59 -12.02 1.53
CA GLY A 190 -2.91 -12.55 0.36
C GLY A 190 -1.40 -12.43 0.54
N ILE A 191 -0.65 -13.50 0.31
CA ILE A 191 0.81 -13.51 0.50
C ILE A 191 1.50 -14.58 -0.34
N LYS A 192 2.72 -14.34 -0.80
CA LYS A 192 3.55 -15.38 -1.44
C LYS A 192 3.84 -16.55 -0.47
N CYS A 193 3.77 -17.78 -0.98
CA CYS A 193 4.14 -18.97 -0.21
C CYS A 193 4.87 -20.02 -1.08
N GLY A 194 5.85 -19.57 -1.84
CA GLY A 194 6.54 -20.34 -2.88
C GLY A 194 5.92 -20.12 -4.26
N ALA A 195 5.76 -21.18 -5.03
CA ALA A 195 5.18 -21.16 -6.38
C ALA A 195 3.64 -21.05 -6.40
N ALA A 196 3.09 -20.32 -5.44
CA ALA A 196 1.67 -20.08 -5.27
C ALA A 196 1.43 -18.73 -4.59
N TRP A 197 0.24 -18.19 -4.84
CA TRP A 197 -0.36 -17.14 -4.01
C TRP A 197 -1.14 -17.81 -2.89
N CYS A 198 -0.77 -17.57 -1.65
CA CYS A 198 -1.53 -18.06 -0.50
C CYS A 198 -2.57 -17.05 -0.08
N GLU A 199 -3.81 -17.50 -0.04
CA GLU A 199 -4.90 -16.80 0.63
C GLU A 199 -5.05 -17.40 2.03
N VAL A 200 -4.91 -16.56 3.05
CA VAL A 200 -4.81 -16.96 4.46
C VAL A 200 -5.90 -16.26 5.25
N GLY A 201 -6.87 -17.04 5.75
CA GLY A 201 -8.09 -16.50 6.34
C GLY A 201 -8.69 -17.37 7.43
N SER A 202 -9.79 -16.90 8.02
CA SER A 202 -10.60 -17.73 8.91
C SER A 202 -11.16 -18.93 8.14
N THR A 203 -11.35 -20.07 8.82
CA THR A 203 -11.96 -21.25 8.21
C THR A 203 -13.26 -20.90 7.47
N GLY A 204 -13.34 -21.30 6.20
CA GLY A 204 -14.50 -21.07 5.34
C GLY A 204 -14.57 -19.68 4.68
N PHE A 205 -13.51 -18.85 4.76
CA PHE A 205 -13.47 -17.55 4.09
C PHE A 205 -13.76 -17.68 2.59
N LYS A 206 -14.25 -16.62 1.92
CA LYS A 206 -14.54 -16.64 0.48
C LYS A 206 -13.68 -15.63 -0.25
N SER A 207 -12.94 -16.11 -1.24
CA SER A 207 -12.07 -15.28 -2.06
C SER A 207 -12.92 -14.45 -3.02
N GLU A 208 -12.58 -13.18 -3.15
CA GLU A 208 -13.21 -12.28 -4.11
C GLU A 208 -12.70 -12.54 -5.53
N PRO A 209 -13.57 -12.71 -6.54
CA PRO A 209 -13.15 -12.79 -7.92
C PRO A 209 -12.63 -11.44 -8.42
N ALA A 210 -11.50 -11.46 -9.13
CA ALA A 210 -10.88 -10.28 -9.71
C ALA A 210 -11.84 -9.53 -10.66
N LEU A 211 -11.79 -8.19 -10.62
CA LEU A 211 -12.59 -7.32 -11.49
C LEU A 211 -12.29 -7.51 -12.97
N LEU A 212 -11.02 -7.70 -13.32
CA LEU A 212 -10.61 -8.04 -14.67
C LEU A 212 -10.10 -9.46 -14.72
N THR A 213 -10.66 -10.21 -15.66
CA THR A 213 -10.05 -11.48 -16.08
C THR A 213 -9.05 -11.18 -17.19
N GLY A 214 -7.84 -11.73 -17.05
CA GLY A 214 -6.76 -11.55 -18.00
C GLY A 214 -5.77 -12.71 -17.89
N THR A 215 -4.83 -12.77 -18.83
CA THR A 215 -3.75 -13.75 -18.83
C THR A 215 -2.46 -13.12 -18.32
N GLY A 216 -1.60 -13.95 -17.74
CA GLY A 216 -0.30 -13.52 -17.22
C GLY A 216 -0.35 -13.07 -15.76
N ARG A 217 0.84 -12.99 -15.16
CA ARG A 217 0.99 -12.79 -13.71
C ARG A 217 0.33 -11.51 -13.19
N THR A 218 0.35 -10.41 -13.95
CA THR A 218 -0.19 -9.12 -13.51
C THR A 218 -1.70 -9.06 -13.41
N TYR A 219 -2.41 -10.01 -14.03
CA TYR A 219 -3.88 -10.13 -13.93
C TYR A 219 -4.31 -11.33 -13.11
N SER A 220 -3.49 -12.39 -13.04
CA SER A 220 -3.86 -13.66 -12.40
C SER A 220 -3.33 -13.83 -10.98
N VAL A 221 -2.34 -13.03 -10.55
CA VAL A 221 -1.72 -13.13 -9.22
C VAL A 221 -1.94 -11.82 -8.45
N PRO A 222 -2.78 -11.82 -7.40
CA PRO A 222 -3.13 -10.61 -6.64
C PRO A 222 -1.95 -9.87 -6.01
N GLY A 223 -0.76 -10.46 -5.91
CA GLY A 223 0.43 -9.74 -5.44
C GLY A 223 0.88 -8.61 -6.37
N TRP A 224 0.54 -8.66 -7.67
CA TRP A 224 0.97 -7.64 -8.64
C TRP A 224 0.04 -6.43 -8.74
N TYR A 225 -1.24 -6.63 -8.47
CA TYR A 225 -2.27 -5.60 -8.56
C TYR A 225 -2.90 -5.40 -7.18
N ASP A 226 -3.86 -4.50 -7.10
CA ASP A 226 -4.65 -4.31 -5.89
C ASP A 226 -6.10 -4.04 -6.25
N GLU A 227 -7.00 -4.43 -5.37
CA GLU A 227 -8.44 -4.38 -5.57
C GLU A 227 -9.16 -4.17 -4.24
N GLN A 228 -10.00 -3.14 -4.19
CA GLN A 228 -10.72 -2.78 -2.97
C GLN A 228 -12.00 -2.00 -3.28
N VAL A 229 -12.86 -1.86 -2.26
CA VAL A 229 -13.94 -0.87 -2.26
C VAL A 229 -13.36 0.49 -1.89
N LEU A 230 -13.51 1.47 -2.79
CA LEU A 230 -12.91 2.79 -2.59
C LEU A 230 -13.62 3.58 -1.49
N ALA A 231 -12.86 4.38 -0.76
CA ALA A 231 -13.32 5.30 0.26
C ALA A 231 -13.86 6.60 -0.35
N VAL A 232 -14.90 7.16 0.25
CA VAL A 232 -15.39 8.52 -0.04
C VAL A 232 -15.60 9.31 1.24
N PRO A 233 -15.47 10.64 1.20
CA PRO A 233 -15.81 11.49 2.35
C PRO A 233 -17.30 11.34 2.73
N ALA A 234 -17.54 11.26 4.03
CA ALA A 234 -18.84 11.43 4.64
C ALA A 234 -19.09 12.91 4.98
N ALA A 235 -20.33 13.25 5.35
CA ALA A 235 -20.73 14.63 5.65
C ALA A 235 -19.97 15.25 6.84
N ASP A 236 -19.48 14.42 7.76
CA ASP A 236 -18.69 14.82 8.92
C ASP A 236 -17.17 14.90 8.63
N GLY A 237 -16.75 14.66 7.38
CA GLY A 237 -15.36 14.66 6.95
C GLY A 237 -14.60 13.35 7.23
N SER A 238 -15.24 12.35 7.82
CA SER A 238 -14.68 11.00 7.92
C SER A 238 -14.72 10.27 6.58
N LEU A 239 -14.00 9.15 6.45
CA LEU A 239 -14.10 8.27 5.29
C LEU A 239 -15.17 7.20 5.53
N ARG A 240 -15.88 6.82 4.47
CA ARG A 240 -16.77 5.65 4.44
C ARG A 240 -16.56 4.84 3.15
N PRO A 241 -16.82 3.52 3.14
CA PRO A 241 -16.82 2.74 1.93
C PRO A 241 -17.86 3.27 0.94
N SER A 242 -17.48 3.46 -0.32
CA SER A 242 -18.39 3.93 -1.38
C SER A 242 -19.36 2.86 -1.87
N GLY A 243 -19.02 1.58 -1.67
CA GLY A 243 -19.68 0.45 -2.30
C GLY A 243 -19.29 0.24 -3.76
N VAL A 244 -18.38 1.05 -4.31
CA VAL A 244 -17.82 0.90 -5.66
C VAL A 244 -16.46 0.23 -5.54
N ARG A 245 -16.28 -0.93 -6.19
CA ARG A 245 -14.97 -1.58 -6.27
C ARG A 245 -14.14 -0.96 -7.37
N ALA A 246 -12.84 -0.93 -7.13
CA ALA A 246 -11.86 -0.58 -8.12
C ALA A 246 -10.60 -1.43 -7.98
N ALA A 247 -9.94 -1.66 -9.10
CA ALA A 247 -8.66 -2.34 -9.15
C ALA A 247 -7.64 -1.53 -9.93
N ILE A 248 -6.37 -1.64 -9.55
CA ILE A 248 -5.24 -1.04 -10.24
C ILE A 248 -4.27 -2.13 -10.67
N TYR A 249 -4.16 -2.35 -11.98
CA TYR A 249 -3.32 -3.37 -12.59
C TYR A 249 -2.08 -2.72 -13.21
N PRO A 250 -0.85 -3.15 -12.88
CA PRO A 250 0.34 -2.68 -13.59
C PRO A 250 0.36 -3.22 -15.03
N VAL A 251 1.05 -2.53 -15.93
CA VAL A 251 1.41 -3.11 -17.23
C VAL A 251 2.39 -4.28 -17.04
N ALA A 252 2.33 -5.28 -17.92
CA ALA A 252 3.06 -6.54 -17.74
C ALA A 252 4.59 -6.39 -17.66
N ASP A 253 5.13 -5.39 -18.36
CA ASP A 253 6.54 -5.05 -18.47
C ASP A 253 6.99 -3.95 -17.49
N LEU A 254 6.15 -3.51 -16.54
CA LEU A 254 6.49 -2.42 -15.62
C LEU A 254 7.78 -2.67 -14.84
N GLY A 255 8.04 -3.92 -14.47
CA GLY A 255 9.28 -4.34 -13.78
C GLY A 255 10.55 -4.28 -14.64
N GLN A 256 10.44 -4.00 -15.94
CA GLN A 256 11.58 -3.88 -16.86
C GLN A 256 12.05 -2.43 -17.01
N HIS A 257 11.26 -1.45 -16.56
CA HIS A 257 11.60 -0.04 -16.63
C HIS A 257 12.41 0.39 -15.40
N ASN A 258 13.71 0.12 -15.42
CA ASN A 258 14.62 0.35 -14.29
C ASN A 258 15.33 1.70 -14.38
N ASP A 259 15.34 2.35 -15.54
CA ASP A 259 16.02 3.64 -15.75
C ASP A 259 15.00 4.76 -15.93
N ALA A 260 15.28 5.95 -15.36
CA ALA A 260 14.48 7.13 -15.59
C ALA A 260 14.42 7.52 -17.08
N ALA A 261 15.45 7.17 -17.86
CA ALA A 261 15.46 7.30 -19.32
C ALA A 261 14.30 6.54 -20.01
N ASP A 262 13.77 5.50 -19.38
CA ASP A 262 12.58 4.79 -19.86
C ASP A 262 11.33 5.67 -19.84
N PHE A 263 11.30 6.75 -19.08
CA PHE A 263 10.16 7.67 -18.97
C PHE A 263 10.48 9.07 -19.50
N SER A 264 11.72 9.34 -19.91
CA SER A 264 12.21 10.69 -20.20
C SER A 264 11.54 11.30 -21.43
N GLY A 265 10.81 12.40 -21.25
CA GLY A 265 10.14 13.14 -22.32
C GLY A 265 9.11 12.33 -23.10
N ARG A 266 8.62 11.21 -22.54
CA ARG A 266 7.64 10.35 -23.19
C ARG A 266 6.65 9.76 -22.19
N TRP A 267 5.38 9.66 -22.61
CA TRP A 267 4.33 9.05 -21.81
C TRP A 267 4.35 7.52 -21.93
N VAL A 268 4.72 6.83 -20.85
CA VAL A 268 4.70 5.37 -20.75
C VAL A 268 3.53 4.94 -19.89
N GLN A 269 2.68 4.05 -20.40
CA GLN A 269 1.60 3.49 -19.59
C GLN A 269 2.20 2.65 -18.46
N ALA A 270 1.85 2.97 -17.22
CA ALA A 270 2.35 2.26 -16.04
C ALA A 270 1.27 1.39 -15.41
N ALA A 271 0.00 1.80 -15.47
CA ALA A 271 -1.11 1.03 -14.91
C ALA A 271 -2.44 1.24 -15.65
N THR A 272 -3.35 0.30 -15.46
CA THR A 272 -4.77 0.37 -15.80
C THR A 272 -5.59 0.36 -14.52
N VAL A 273 -6.47 1.34 -14.33
CA VAL A 273 -7.43 1.38 -13.22
C VAL A 273 -8.81 1.02 -13.74
N VAL A 274 -9.44 0.00 -13.17
CA VAL A 274 -10.82 -0.37 -13.47
C VAL A 274 -11.73 0.07 -12.33
N LEU A 275 -12.77 0.81 -12.68
CA LEU A 275 -13.80 1.26 -11.75
C LEU A 275 -15.15 0.65 -12.14
N GLU A 276 -15.80 -0.09 -11.24
CA GLU A 276 -17.05 -0.80 -11.57
C GLU A 276 -18.22 0.13 -11.88
N ALA A 277 -18.29 1.27 -11.19
CA ALA A 277 -19.42 2.18 -11.26
C ALA A 277 -19.00 3.64 -11.10
N ARG A 278 -19.91 4.56 -11.38
CA ARG A 278 -19.63 5.99 -11.34
C ARG A 278 -19.34 6.44 -9.91
N LEU A 279 -18.21 7.13 -9.72
CA LEU A 279 -17.81 7.69 -8.43
C LEU A 279 -17.32 9.14 -8.62
N PRO A 280 -18.21 10.15 -8.47
CA PRO A 280 -17.90 11.56 -8.75
C PRO A 280 -16.65 12.08 -8.03
N GLU A 281 -16.40 11.59 -6.82
CA GLU A 281 -15.22 11.93 -6.03
C GLU A 281 -13.93 11.54 -6.78
N TYR A 282 -13.89 10.37 -7.41
CA TYR A 282 -12.75 9.88 -8.19
C TYR A 282 -12.69 10.45 -9.61
N GLU A 283 -13.83 10.81 -10.21
CA GLU A 283 -13.87 11.61 -11.44
C GLU A 283 -13.19 12.97 -11.25
N SER A 284 -13.51 13.65 -10.14
CA SER A 284 -12.93 14.93 -9.76
C SER A 284 -11.45 14.78 -9.40
N LYS A 285 -11.17 13.84 -8.51
CA LYS A 285 -9.85 13.68 -7.89
C LYS A 285 -8.81 13.16 -8.86
N LEU A 286 -9.07 12.02 -9.51
CA LEU A 286 -8.10 11.31 -10.34
C LEU A 286 -8.52 11.21 -11.81
N ASN A 287 -9.67 11.78 -12.22
CA ASN A 287 -10.17 11.66 -13.58
C ASN A 287 -10.47 10.20 -13.98
N PHE A 288 -10.96 9.39 -13.03
CA PHE A 288 -11.45 8.04 -13.33
C PHE A 288 -12.94 8.05 -13.67
N ASP A 289 -13.28 7.43 -14.79
CA ASP A 289 -14.64 7.12 -15.19
C ASP A 289 -14.92 5.62 -14.99
N PRO A 290 -16.19 5.19 -14.96
CA PRO A 290 -16.54 3.76 -14.99
C PRO A 290 -15.87 3.05 -16.16
N GLY A 291 -15.29 1.88 -15.91
CA GLY A 291 -14.52 1.11 -16.88
C GLY A 291 -13.01 1.27 -16.73
N ALA A 292 -12.28 1.03 -17.82
CA ALA A 292 -10.82 0.99 -17.82
C ALA A 292 -10.20 2.37 -18.10
N ASN A 293 -9.48 2.89 -17.12
CA ASN A 293 -8.73 4.14 -17.15
C ASN A 293 -7.24 3.81 -17.22
N ARG A 294 -6.43 4.67 -17.84
CA ARG A 294 -4.99 4.46 -18.00
C ARG A 294 -4.21 5.51 -17.24
N ILE A 295 -3.20 5.08 -16.49
CA ILE A 295 -2.21 5.95 -15.86
C ILE A 295 -0.92 5.82 -16.66
N LEU A 296 -0.45 6.93 -17.21
CA LEU A 296 0.84 7.04 -17.88
C LEU A 296 1.77 7.91 -17.04
N LEU A 297 3.06 7.59 -17.01
CA LEU A 297 4.11 8.34 -16.35
C LEU A 297 5.07 8.95 -17.37
N CYS A 298 5.63 10.11 -17.04
CA CYS A 298 6.69 10.77 -17.79
C CYS A 298 7.66 11.43 -16.80
N VAL A 299 8.96 11.38 -17.10
CA VAL A 299 9.97 12.14 -16.35
C VAL A 299 10.52 13.28 -17.21
N GLY A 300 10.70 14.46 -16.63
CA GLY A 300 11.16 15.67 -17.30
C GLY A 300 10.48 16.94 -16.80
N SER A 301 10.84 18.07 -17.40
CA SER A 301 10.12 19.33 -17.23
C SER A 301 8.68 19.22 -17.77
N SER A 302 7.81 20.13 -17.35
CA SER A 302 6.44 20.22 -17.90
C SER A 302 6.44 20.38 -19.42
N GLY A 303 7.42 21.10 -19.98
CA GLY A 303 7.58 21.26 -21.43
C GLY A 303 7.97 19.96 -22.13
N GLU A 304 8.94 19.22 -21.58
CA GLU A 304 9.39 17.94 -22.14
C GLU A 304 8.30 16.86 -22.09
N CYS A 305 7.48 16.86 -21.03
CA CYS A 305 6.35 15.94 -20.91
C CYS A 305 5.06 16.47 -21.55
N GLU A 306 5.08 17.63 -22.22
CA GLU A 306 3.90 18.27 -22.84
C GLU A 306 2.72 18.46 -21.86
N VAL A 307 3.04 18.76 -20.59
CA VAL A 307 2.05 19.13 -19.57
C VAL A 307 1.56 20.56 -19.87
N PRO A 308 0.23 20.82 -19.92
CA PRO A 308 -0.31 22.13 -20.25
C PRO A 308 0.23 23.28 -19.39
N GLU A 309 0.23 24.50 -19.95
CA GLU A 309 0.83 25.72 -19.35
C GLU A 309 0.30 26.11 -17.96
N LEU A 310 -0.88 25.61 -17.57
CA LEU A 310 -1.38 25.66 -16.20
C LEU A 310 -1.19 24.28 -15.56
N PRO A 311 0.05 23.89 -15.18
CA PRO A 311 0.28 22.59 -14.58
C PRO A 311 -0.50 22.48 -13.26
N PRO A 312 -0.86 21.24 -12.86
CA PRO A 312 -1.37 21.03 -11.51
C PRO A 312 -0.41 21.63 -10.50
N ARG A 313 -0.94 22.29 -9.47
CA ARG A 313 -0.11 22.81 -8.38
C ARG A 313 0.44 21.64 -7.59
N CYS A 314 1.72 21.34 -7.81
CA CYS A 314 2.41 20.28 -7.09
C CYS A 314 2.69 20.71 -5.65
N THR A 315 2.49 19.77 -4.72
CA THR A 315 2.94 19.94 -3.35
C THR A 315 4.46 19.92 -3.31
N ALA A 316 5.08 20.49 -2.26
CA ALA A 316 6.54 20.49 -2.13
C ALA A 316 7.15 19.07 -2.08
N SER A 317 6.34 18.05 -1.79
CA SER A 317 6.75 16.64 -1.76
C SER A 317 6.63 15.94 -3.11
N ALA A 318 5.99 16.54 -4.11
CA ALA A 318 5.99 16.00 -5.46
C ALA A 318 7.32 16.31 -6.13
N ASP A 319 7.90 15.30 -6.78
CA ASP A 319 9.12 15.50 -7.56
C ASP A 319 8.74 16.31 -8.80
N SER A 320 9.31 17.51 -8.94
CA SER A 320 9.01 18.41 -10.06
C SER A 320 9.36 17.84 -11.44
N HIS A 321 9.98 16.65 -11.46
CA HIS A 321 10.35 15.96 -12.68
C HIS A 321 9.42 14.79 -13.02
N TRP A 322 8.57 14.30 -12.12
CA TRP A 322 7.65 13.21 -12.46
C TRP A 322 6.22 13.68 -12.64
N TRP A 323 5.61 13.27 -13.76
CA TRP A 323 4.26 13.62 -14.13
C TRP A 323 3.43 12.37 -14.40
N ALA A 324 2.15 12.44 -14.06
CA ALA A 324 1.16 11.44 -14.44
C ALA A 324 0.15 12.05 -15.41
N LYS A 325 -0.18 11.28 -16.45
CA LYS A 325 -1.29 11.56 -17.38
C LYS A 325 -2.32 10.46 -17.19
N ILE A 326 -3.51 10.84 -16.77
CA ILE A 326 -4.63 9.93 -16.57
C ILE A 326 -5.60 10.10 -17.73
N VAL A 327 -5.76 9.05 -18.53
CA VAL A 327 -6.76 8.98 -19.59
C VAL A 327 -7.92 8.17 -19.07
N SER A 328 -9.06 8.83 -18.86
CA SER A 328 -10.26 8.19 -18.35
C SER A 328 -10.86 7.21 -19.37
N ALA A 329 -11.75 6.33 -18.91
CA ALA A 329 -12.46 5.40 -19.79
C ALA A 329 -13.28 6.11 -20.89
N SER A 330 -13.76 7.33 -20.65
CA SER A 330 -14.45 8.16 -21.66
C SER A 330 -13.50 8.96 -22.57
N GLY A 331 -12.18 8.87 -22.35
CA GLY A 331 -11.16 9.57 -23.13
C GLY A 331 -10.78 10.96 -22.62
N ARG A 332 -11.31 11.39 -21.47
CA ARG A 332 -10.89 12.65 -20.83
C ARG A 332 -9.46 12.52 -20.34
N VAL A 333 -8.70 13.60 -20.43
CA VAL A 333 -7.29 13.63 -20.01
C VAL A 333 -7.15 14.58 -18.83
N ALA A 334 -6.44 14.11 -17.80
CA ALA A 334 -6.01 14.95 -16.71
C ALA A 334 -4.53 14.70 -16.38
N TYR A 335 -3.83 15.75 -15.98
CA TYR A 335 -2.44 15.67 -15.54
C TYR A 335 -2.36 15.79 -14.02
N ARG A 336 -1.48 15.02 -13.41
CA ARG A 336 -1.25 14.96 -11.96
C ARG A 336 0.23 15.02 -11.65
N CYS A 337 0.54 15.54 -10.47
CA CYS A 337 1.89 15.53 -9.92
C CYS A 337 2.20 14.16 -9.36
N VAL A 338 3.47 13.76 -9.42
CA VAL A 338 3.92 12.48 -8.88
C VAL A 338 4.99 12.73 -7.83
N THR A 339 4.85 12.06 -6.68
CA THR A 339 5.97 11.93 -5.74
C THR A 339 6.72 10.65 -6.07
N HIS A 340 7.96 10.78 -6.54
CA HIS A 340 8.90 9.66 -6.64
C HIS A 340 9.65 9.51 -5.33
N ARG A 341 9.69 8.28 -4.80
CA ARG A 341 10.60 7.90 -3.72
C ARG A 341 11.61 6.91 -4.31
N ASP A 342 12.86 7.33 -4.41
CA ASP A 342 13.95 6.48 -4.86
C ASP A 342 14.34 5.46 -3.78
N HIS A 343 14.54 4.21 -4.19
CA HIS A 343 14.96 3.10 -3.36
C HIS A 343 16.18 2.37 -3.91
N SER A 344 16.85 2.92 -4.93
CA SER A 344 18.07 2.35 -5.55
C SER A 344 19.16 2.02 -4.52
N ALA A 345 19.31 2.86 -3.49
CA ALA A 345 20.28 2.68 -2.42
C ALA A 345 20.00 1.49 -1.48
N LEU A 346 18.79 0.91 -1.52
CA LEU A 346 18.41 -0.21 -0.65
C LEU A 346 18.93 -1.56 -1.16
N GLY A 347 19.32 -1.66 -2.44
CA GLY A 347 19.79 -2.90 -3.04
C GLY A 347 18.74 -4.02 -3.08
N VAL A 348 17.46 -3.65 -3.10
CA VAL A 348 16.32 -4.58 -3.16
C VAL A 348 15.63 -4.47 -4.51
N ASP A 349 15.24 -5.61 -5.09
CA ASP A 349 14.43 -5.63 -6.32
C ASP A 349 12.96 -5.39 -5.97
N ILE A 350 12.43 -4.23 -6.38
CA ILE A 350 11.04 -3.86 -6.08
C ILE A 350 10.15 -4.41 -7.19
N PRO A 351 9.15 -5.27 -6.87
CA PRO A 351 8.25 -5.81 -7.87
C PRO A 351 7.56 -4.71 -8.70
N GLY A 352 7.40 -4.95 -10.01
CA GLY A 352 6.61 -4.12 -10.94
C GLY A 352 5.10 -4.17 -10.70
N GLY A 353 4.70 -3.93 -9.45
CA GLY A 353 3.31 -3.88 -9.03
C GLY A 353 2.70 -2.49 -9.13
N ALA A 354 1.39 -2.45 -8.95
CA ALA A 354 0.63 -1.24 -8.67
C ALA A 354 -0.40 -1.54 -7.57
N ARG A 355 -0.70 -0.55 -6.72
CA ARG A 355 -1.62 -0.73 -5.61
C ARG A 355 -2.30 0.54 -5.15
N TRP A 356 -3.38 0.40 -4.40
CA TRP A 356 -3.95 1.52 -3.67
C TRP A 356 -3.11 1.81 -2.43
N ARG A 357 -3.06 3.09 -2.06
CA ARG A 357 -2.31 3.59 -0.92
C ARG A 357 -3.26 4.36 -0.01
N TRP A 358 -3.54 3.76 1.14
CA TRP A 358 -4.39 4.35 2.16
C TRP A 358 -3.70 5.53 2.88
N LEU A 359 -4.39 6.66 2.95
CA LEU A 359 -4.01 7.86 3.73
C LEU A 359 -5.12 8.18 4.74
N THR A 360 -4.81 9.00 5.75
CA THR A 360 -5.76 9.28 6.85
C THR A 360 -7.12 9.83 6.38
N ASN A 361 -7.13 10.57 5.28
CA ASN A 361 -8.34 11.22 4.74
C ASN A 361 -8.58 10.89 3.27
N ASP A 362 -7.81 9.96 2.68
CA ASP A 362 -7.84 9.75 1.24
C ASP A 362 -7.19 8.42 0.80
N GLU A 363 -7.42 7.99 -0.44
CA GLU A 363 -6.72 6.84 -1.04
C GLU A 363 -6.03 7.23 -2.36
N THR A 364 -4.72 7.11 -2.42
CA THR A 364 -3.94 7.41 -3.64
C THR A 364 -3.54 6.12 -4.36
N GLY A 365 -2.90 6.24 -5.52
CA GLY A 365 -2.28 5.11 -6.21
C GLY A 365 -0.77 5.09 -5.98
N TRP A 366 -0.23 3.91 -5.71
CA TRP A 366 1.19 3.60 -5.80
C TRP A 366 1.47 2.76 -7.04
N ILE A 367 2.52 3.08 -7.77
CA ILE A 367 2.97 2.35 -8.96
C ILE A 367 4.50 2.26 -8.93
N ARG A 368 5.09 1.11 -9.27
CA ARG A 368 6.54 1.04 -9.50
C ARG A 368 6.93 2.03 -10.59
N CYS A 369 8.02 2.76 -10.37
CA CYS A 369 8.67 3.55 -11.41
C CYS A 369 10.17 3.55 -11.14
N THR A 370 10.98 3.12 -12.11
CA THR A 370 12.43 2.87 -11.90
C THR A 370 12.65 1.97 -10.67
N ASP A 371 13.77 2.13 -9.96
CA ASP A 371 14.01 1.50 -8.66
C ASP A 371 13.29 2.19 -7.50
N GLY A 372 12.08 2.66 -7.73
CA GLY A 372 11.35 3.49 -6.79
C GLY A 372 9.84 3.32 -6.82
N CYS A 373 9.22 4.22 -6.07
CA CYS A 373 7.81 4.23 -5.75
C CYS A 373 7.19 5.55 -6.23
N CYS A 374 6.29 5.51 -7.21
CA CYS A 374 5.57 6.69 -7.69
C CYS A 374 4.18 6.76 -7.06
N THR A 375 3.90 7.86 -6.37
CA THR A 375 2.56 8.18 -5.86
C THR A 375 1.90 9.23 -6.74
N VAL A 376 0.72 8.94 -7.27
CA VAL A 376 -0.08 9.88 -8.05
C VAL A 376 -1.04 10.62 -7.12
N HIS A 377 -0.98 11.96 -7.12
CA HIS A 377 -1.81 12.84 -6.29
C HIS A 377 -2.96 13.46 -7.05
#